data_AF-A0A3G6RC18-F1
#
_entry.id   AF-A0A3G6RC18-F1
#
_cell.length_a   1.000
_cell.length_b   1.000
_cell.length_c   1.000
_cell.angle_alpha   90.00
_cell.angle_beta   90.00
_cell.angle_gamma   90.00
#
_symmetry.space_group_name_H-M   'P 1'
#
loop_
_entity.id
_entity.type
_entity.pdbx_description
1 polymer ?
#
loop_
_entity_poly.entity_id
_entity_poly.type
_entity_poly.pdbx_seq_one_letter_code
_entity_poly.pdbx_strand_id
1 'polypeptide(L)'
;MNTANLTLLDPISQIKKQNMLINIESGNDRFLDIDVTLFEDDEISVDVNLEIEIDQNPEWGNSVKHFKVHFLSAYDSIECEDLPLILREKREIENHLQNHLNFNIV
;
A
#
# COMPACT_ATOMS: atom_id res chain seq x y z
N MET A 1 -31.14 -10.69 19.84
CA MET A 1 -30.55 -10.95 18.51
C MET A 1 -29.79 -9.70 18.13
N ASN A 2 -28.48 -9.69 18.38
CA ASN A 2 -27.66 -8.53 18.08
C ASN A 2 -27.54 -8.39 16.57
N THR A 3 -27.94 -7.22 16.11
CA THR A 3 -27.75 -6.69 14.77
C THR A 3 -26.29 -6.83 14.36
N ALA A 4 -26.00 -7.75 13.43
CA ALA A 4 -24.78 -7.65 12.65
C ALA A 4 -24.84 -6.32 11.91
N ASN A 5 -23.97 -5.39 12.28
CA ASN A 5 -23.78 -4.14 11.54
C ASN A 5 -23.28 -4.51 10.15
N LEU A 6 -24.21 -4.61 9.19
CA LEU A 6 -23.98 -4.80 7.75
C LEU A 6 -23.31 -3.57 7.09
N THR A 7 -22.50 -2.84 7.84
CA THR A 7 -21.72 -1.67 7.40
C THR A 7 -20.22 -1.93 7.51
N LEU A 8 -19.78 -3.17 7.34
CA LEU A 8 -18.47 -3.41 6.73
C LEU A 8 -18.59 -2.86 5.31
N LEU A 9 -18.27 -1.57 5.17
CA LEU A 9 -17.97 -0.94 3.89
C LEU A 9 -17.03 -1.87 3.15
N ASP A 10 -17.37 -2.20 1.89
CA ASP A 10 -16.53 -2.98 0.96
C ASP A 10 -15.03 -2.76 1.28
N PRO A 11 -14.30 -3.78 1.77
CA PRO A 11 -12.91 -3.67 2.24
C PRO A 11 -12.01 -2.93 1.24
N ILE A 12 -12.24 -3.13 -0.06
CA ILE A 12 -11.53 -2.45 -1.14
C ILE A 12 -11.79 -0.95 -1.13
N SER A 13 -13.05 -0.55 -0.92
CA SER A 13 -13.44 0.86 -0.82
C SER A 13 -12.83 1.55 0.41
N GLN A 14 -12.55 0.81 1.48
CA GLN A 14 -11.83 1.36 2.64
C GLN A 14 -10.36 1.58 2.33
N ILE A 15 -9.67 0.56 1.76
CA ILE A 15 -8.27 0.65 1.32
C ILE A 15 -8.05 1.87 0.41
N LYS A 16 -8.99 2.16 -0.49
CA LYS A 16 -8.92 3.31 -1.42
C LYS A 16 -9.06 4.69 -0.77
N LYS A 17 -9.55 4.77 0.47
CA LYS A 17 -9.76 6.03 1.18
C LYS A 17 -8.59 6.41 2.10
N GLN A 18 -7.66 5.49 2.30
CA GLN A 18 -6.57 5.66 3.25
C GLN A 18 -5.46 6.57 2.69
N ASN A 19 -4.70 7.23 3.58
CA ASN A 19 -3.66 8.17 3.16
C ASN A 19 -2.43 7.44 2.61
N MET A 20 -2.13 7.63 1.33
CA MET A 20 -1.17 6.84 0.56
C MET A 20 0.22 7.49 0.50
N LEU A 21 0.82 7.78 1.65
CA LEU A 21 2.15 8.37 1.74
C LEU A 21 3.14 7.36 2.34
N ILE A 22 4.22 7.08 1.61
CA ILE A 22 5.32 6.23 2.07
C ILE A 22 6.58 7.07 2.18
N ASN A 23 7.23 7.00 3.33
CA ASN A 23 8.57 7.56 3.50
C ASN A 23 9.61 6.49 3.18
N ILE A 24 10.54 6.80 2.29
CA ILE A 24 11.60 5.88 1.89
C ILE A 24 12.94 6.54 2.19
N GLU A 25 13.72 5.88 3.04
CA GLU A 25 15.13 6.22 3.24
C GLU A 25 15.93 5.62 2.09
N SER A 26 16.18 6.46 1.09
CA SER A 26 16.99 6.10 -0.07
C SER A 26 18.39 6.55 0.22
N GLY A 27 19.28 5.65 0.63
CA GLY A 27 20.72 5.93 0.64
C GLY A 27 21.25 6.23 -0.77
N ASN A 28 22.34 5.57 -1.16
CA ASN A 28 22.88 5.70 -2.52
C ASN A 28 22.33 4.63 -3.49
N ASP A 29 21.28 3.93 -3.10
CA ASP A 29 20.75 2.79 -3.86
C ASP A 29 19.82 3.27 -4.98
N ARG A 30 20.05 2.72 -6.17
CA ARG A 30 19.23 3.01 -7.37
C ARG A 30 17.99 2.12 -7.46
N PHE A 31 18.00 1.01 -6.75
CA PHE A 31 16.93 0.01 -6.73
C PHE A 31 16.65 -0.37 -5.29
N LEU A 32 15.39 -0.31 -4.92
CA LEU A 32 14.88 -0.72 -3.62
C LEU A 32 13.82 -1.79 -3.81
N ASP A 33 13.85 -2.78 -2.93
CA ASP A 33 12.85 -3.85 -2.81
C ASP A 33 12.45 -3.87 -1.33
N ILE A 34 11.25 -3.39 -1.03
CA ILE A 34 10.80 -3.15 0.35
C ILE A 34 9.41 -3.76 0.58
N ASP A 35 9.30 -4.51 1.68
CA ASP A 35 8.01 -4.93 2.22
C ASP A 35 7.51 -3.85 3.17
N VAL A 36 6.30 -3.35 2.92
CA VAL A 36 5.69 -2.28 3.70
C VAL A 36 4.24 -2.65 4.00
N THR A 37 3.88 -2.59 5.29
CA THR A 37 2.49 -2.56 5.72
C THR A 37 1.94 -1.16 5.48
N LEU A 38 1.01 -1.06 4.55
CA LEU A 38 0.29 0.17 4.29
C LEU A 38 -0.88 0.27 5.26
N PHE A 39 -1.01 1.47 5.82
CA PHE A 39 -2.11 1.94 6.63
C PHE A 39 -2.31 1.17 7.94
N GLU A 40 -1.56 1.57 8.96
CA GLU A 40 -1.69 1.05 10.32
C GLU A 40 -2.92 1.57 11.09
N ASP A 41 -3.80 2.38 10.49
CA ASP A 41 -4.99 2.91 11.20
C ASP A 41 -6.22 1.98 11.07
N ASP A 42 -6.46 1.31 12.19
CA ASP A 42 -7.70 0.87 12.86
C ASP A 42 -8.68 -0.14 12.21
N GLU A 43 -8.74 -0.33 10.89
CA GLU A 43 -9.72 -1.29 10.31
C GLU A 43 -9.09 -2.33 9.39
N ILE A 44 -8.31 -1.92 8.39
CA ILE A 44 -7.69 -2.84 7.43
C ILE A 44 -6.24 -2.44 7.18
N SER A 45 -5.32 -3.38 7.41
CA SER A 45 -3.92 -3.27 6.97
C SER A 45 -3.69 -4.05 5.69
N VAL A 46 -2.80 -3.54 4.83
CA VAL A 46 -2.43 -4.19 3.57
C VAL A 46 -0.92 -4.26 3.47
N ASP A 47 -0.38 -5.46 3.41
CA ASP A 47 1.04 -5.66 3.16
C ASP A 47 1.30 -5.72 1.66
N VAL A 48 2.28 -4.94 1.22
CA VAL A 48 2.75 -4.95 -0.15
C VAL A 48 4.26 -5.03 -0.22
N ASN A 49 4.74 -5.61 -1.31
CA ASN A 49 6.12 -5.47 -1.73
C ASN A 49 6.20 -4.37 -2.80
N LEU A 50 7.17 -3.48 -2.66
CA LEU A 50 7.43 -2.39 -3.59
C LEU A 50 8.81 -2.55 -4.22
N GLU A 51 8.82 -2.71 -5.54
CA GLU A 51 10.04 -2.60 -6.35
C GLU A 51 10.17 -1.18 -6.87
N ILE A 52 11.21 -0.44 -6.48
CA ILE A 52 11.33 0.99 -6.76
C ILE A 52 12.67 1.28 -7.45
N GLU A 53 12.62 1.97 -8.58
CA GLU A 53 13.77 2.55 -9.27
C GLU A 53 13.83 4.05 -9.00
N ILE A 54 14.97 4.50 -8.48
CA ILE A 54 15.22 5.90 -8.11
C ILE A 54 16.11 6.55 -9.16
N ASP A 55 15.69 7.74 -9.62
CA ASP A 55 16.53 8.65 -10.39
C ASP A 55 17.15 9.69 -9.45
N GLN A 56 18.47 9.85 -9.56
CA GLN A 56 19.24 10.78 -8.75
C GLN A 56 19.62 11.98 -9.61
N ASN A 57 19.05 13.14 -9.30
CA ASN A 57 19.37 14.37 -10.00
C ASN A 57 20.22 15.29 -9.10
N PRO A 58 21.35 15.83 -9.62
CA PRO A 58 22.20 16.73 -8.85
C PRO A 58 21.53 18.03 -8.37
N GLU A 59 20.48 18.51 -9.05
CA GLU A 59 19.84 19.80 -8.79
C GLU A 59 18.65 19.72 -7.83
N TRP A 60 17.91 18.59 -7.82
CA TRP A 60 16.69 18.43 -7.03
C TRP A 60 16.63 17.15 -6.17
N GLY A 61 17.70 16.35 -6.15
CA GLY A 61 17.81 15.16 -5.29
C GLY A 61 17.21 13.89 -5.90
N ASN A 62 16.88 12.95 -5.02
CA ASN A 62 16.35 11.64 -5.39
C ASN A 62 14.85 11.73 -5.72
N SER A 63 14.42 11.02 -6.75
CA SER A 63 13.02 10.94 -7.17
C SER A 63 12.67 9.53 -7.64
N VAL A 64 11.41 9.10 -7.45
CA VAL A 64 10.96 7.81 -7.99
C VAL A 64 10.81 7.94 -9.50
N LYS A 65 11.57 7.14 -10.25
CA LYS A 65 11.46 7.06 -11.72
C LYS A 65 10.40 6.07 -12.15
N HIS A 66 10.40 4.92 -11.50
CA HIS A 66 9.47 3.83 -11.74
C HIS A 66 9.28 3.03 -10.46
N PHE A 67 8.11 2.45 -10.26
CA PHE A 67 7.89 1.49 -9.20
C PHE A 67 6.84 0.46 -9.60
N LYS A 68 6.83 -0.69 -8.93
CA LYS A 68 5.79 -1.69 -8.98
C LYS A 68 5.25 -1.99 -7.60
N VAL A 69 3.98 -2.35 -7.54
CA VAL A 69 3.30 -2.80 -6.33
C VAL A 69 2.92 -4.27 -6.48
N HIS A 70 3.28 -5.08 -5.50
CA HIS A 70 2.92 -6.48 -5.39
C HIS A 70 2.13 -6.71 -4.11
N PHE A 71 0.88 -7.14 -4.24
CA PHE A 71 0.03 -7.44 -3.08
C PHE A 71 0.53 -8.71 -2.39
N LEU A 72 0.72 -8.65 -1.06
CA LEU A 72 1.08 -9.80 -0.24
C LEU A 72 -0.13 -10.32 0.53
N SER A 73 -0.60 -9.52 1.49
CA SER A 73 -1.66 -9.86 2.44
C SER A 73 -2.53 -8.64 2.77
N ALA A 74 -3.71 -8.90 3.30
CA ALA A 74 -4.53 -7.89 3.95
C ALA A 74 -5.13 -8.51 5.22
N TYR A 75 -5.29 -7.70 6.25
CA TYR A 75 -5.79 -8.13 7.55
C TYR A 75 -6.88 -7.17 8.02
N ASP A 76 -8.01 -7.74 8.46
CA ASP A 76 -9.11 -7.01 9.07
C ASP A 76 -8.88 -6.99 10.58
N SER A 77 -8.59 -5.81 11.12
CA SER A 77 -8.30 -5.60 12.53
C SER A 77 -9.57 -5.66 13.40
N ILE A 78 -10.76 -5.42 12.82
CA ILE A 78 -12.03 -5.48 13.53
C ILE A 78 -12.42 -6.94 13.77
N GLU A 79 -12.36 -7.76 12.74
CA GLU A 79 -12.70 -9.19 12.80
C GLU A 79 -11.51 -10.04 13.29
N CYS A 80 -10.33 -9.44 13.42
CA CYS A 80 -9.09 -10.08 13.85
C CYS A 80 -8.67 -11.26 12.94
N GLU A 81 -8.91 -11.16 11.64
CA GLU A 81 -8.65 -12.23 10.68
C GLU A 81 -8.03 -11.73 9.36
N ASP A 82 -7.38 -12.63 8.64
CA ASP A 82 -6.88 -12.35 7.30
C ASP A 82 -8.05 -12.08 6.36
N LEU A 83 -7.96 -11.01 5.57
CA LEU A 83 -8.98 -10.65 4.60
C LEU A 83 -8.79 -11.49 3.31
N PRO A 84 -9.70 -12.45 3.02
CA PRO A 84 -9.52 -13.34 1.88
C PRO A 84 -9.94 -12.62 0.59
N LEU A 85 -8.94 -12.17 -0.18
CA LEU A 85 -9.16 -11.50 -1.47
C LEU A 85 -8.93 -12.43 -2.67
N ILE A 86 -9.83 -12.35 -3.66
CA ILE A 86 -9.62 -13.03 -4.95
C ILE A 86 -8.60 -12.28 -5.81
N LEU A 87 -8.03 -12.96 -6.80
CA LEU A 87 -7.00 -12.38 -7.69
C LEU A 87 -7.43 -11.06 -8.35
N ARG A 88 -8.71 -10.92 -8.69
CA ARG A 88 -9.24 -9.68 -9.27
C ARG A 88 -9.13 -8.50 -8.30
N GLU A 89 -9.44 -8.72 -7.03
CA GLU A 89 -9.44 -7.70 -5.98
C GLU A 89 -8.00 -7.31 -5.62
N LYS A 90 -7.11 -8.31 -5.51
CA LYS A 90 -5.67 -8.07 -5.33
C LYS A 90 -5.10 -7.15 -6.42
N ARG A 91 -5.40 -7.45 -7.69
CA ARG A 91 -5.01 -6.61 -8.83
C ARG A 91 -5.63 -5.22 -8.79
N GLU A 92 -6.86 -5.12 -8.30
CA GLU A 92 -7.52 -3.82 -8.17
C GLU A 92 -6.80 -2.94 -7.14
N ILE A 93 -6.37 -3.53 -6.01
CA ILE A 93 -5.56 -2.87 -4.99
C ILE A 93 -4.20 -2.48 -5.54
N GLU A 94 -3.47 -3.41 -6.19
CA GLU A 94 -2.18 -3.12 -6.83
C GLU A 94 -2.27 -1.95 -7.81
N ASN A 95 -3.26 -1.98 -8.71
CA ASN A 95 -3.47 -0.89 -9.67
C ASN A 95 -3.85 0.42 -8.97
N HIS A 96 -4.63 0.37 -7.91
CA HIS A 96 -5.00 1.57 -7.17
C HIS A 96 -3.77 2.19 -6.52
N LEU A 97 -2.98 1.39 -5.80
CA LEU A 97 -1.73 1.83 -5.17
C LEU A 97 -0.72 2.35 -6.20
N GLN A 98 -0.57 1.67 -7.33
CA GLN A 98 0.31 2.09 -8.43
C GLN A 98 0.00 3.49 -8.96
N ASN A 99 -1.25 3.95 -8.85
CA ASN A 99 -1.68 5.25 -9.38
C ASN A 99 -1.78 6.35 -8.32
N HIS A 100 -1.78 6.01 -7.03
CA HIS A 100 -2.09 6.95 -5.94
C HIS A 100 -1.05 6.96 -4.81
N LEU A 101 -0.11 6.02 -4.78
CA LEU A 101 1.01 6.05 -3.83
C LEU A 101 1.88 7.28 -4.08
N ASN A 102 2.06 8.06 -3.03
CA ASN A 102 2.98 9.17 -2.97
C ASN A 102 4.22 8.75 -2.20
N PHE A 103 5.38 9.05 -2.78
CA PHE A 103 6.66 8.76 -2.17
C PHE A 103 7.29 10.03 -1.65
N ASN A 104 7.69 10.01 -0.39
CA ASN A 104 8.59 10.98 0.18
C ASN A 104 9.95 10.31 0.37
N ILE A 105 10.89 10.65 -0.52
CA ILE A 105 12.25 10.12 -0.44
C ILE A 105 13.07 11.04 0.46
N VAL A 106 13.59 10.48 1.54
CA VAL A 106 14.41 11.18 2.55
C VAL A 106 15.85 10.72 2.48
#